data_AF-A0A7C1BTX0-F1
#
_entry.id   AF-A0A7C1BTX0-F1
#
_cell.length_a   1.000
_cell.length_b   1.000
_cell.length_c   1.000
_cell.angle_alpha   90.00
_cell.angle_beta   90.00
_cell.angle_gamma   90.00
#
_symmetry.space_group_name_H-M   'P 1'
#
loop_
_entity.id
_entity.type
_entity.pdbx_description
1 polymer ?
#
loop_
_entity_poly.entity_id
_entity_poly.type
_entity_poly.pdbx_seq_one_letter_code
_entity_poly.pdbx_strand_id
1 'polypeptide(L)'
;MVECMYTTVKLKVEAKKKLEELQARLRLRGIKAGLHDILEKLIEFGLEEEETLVSKFISKKEQIDPMLELLEKPLDWGVKDSSIRIDESLYGDDIGDIHRYRYIRSSKE
;
A
#
# COMPACT_ATOMS: atom_id res chain seq x y z
N MET A 1 6.09 -27.17 26.97
CA MET A 1 6.98 -27.53 25.83
C MET A 1 6.85 -26.39 24.83
N VAL A 2 7.96 -25.75 24.45
CA VAL A 2 7.94 -24.72 23.39
C VAL A 2 7.95 -25.46 22.06
N GLU A 3 6.96 -25.19 21.22
CA GLU A 3 6.84 -25.79 19.89
C GLU A 3 7.59 -24.90 18.89
N CYS A 4 8.70 -25.41 18.34
CA CYS A 4 9.52 -24.66 17.38
C CYS A 4 9.21 -25.14 15.96
N MET A 5 8.79 -24.22 15.08
CA MET A 5 8.51 -24.52 13.68
C MET A 5 9.55 -23.86 12.76
N TYR A 6 10.07 -24.60 11.79
CA TYR A 6 11.04 -24.05 10.83
C TYR A 6 10.31 -23.25 9.75
N THR A 7 10.62 -21.96 9.65
CA THR A 7 10.07 -21.07 8.62
C THR A 7 11.20 -20.41 7.83
N THR A 8 11.14 -20.51 6.50
CA THR A 8 12.10 -19.84 5.61
C THR A 8 11.55 -18.48 5.20
N VAL A 9 12.18 -17.40 5.64
CA VAL A 9 11.78 -16.02 5.32
C VAL A 9 12.73 -15.42 4.29
N LYS A 10 12.18 -14.89 3.19
CA LYS A 10 12.97 -14.12 2.20
C LYS A 10 13.19 -12.71 2.72
N LEU A 11 14.46 -12.36 2.95
CA LEU A 11 14.87 -11.03 3.38
C LEU A 11 15.67 -10.33 2.29
N LYS A 12 15.57 -9.00 2.24
CA LYS A 12 16.49 -8.20 1.43
C LYS A 12 17.93 -8.36 1.93
N VAL A 13 18.90 -8.29 1.03
CA VAL A 13 20.33 -8.44 1.37
C VAL A 13 20.76 -7.43 2.44
N GLU A 14 20.29 -6.19 2.35
CA GLU A 14 20.55 -5.15 3.34
C GLU A 14 19.98 -5.48 4.73
N ALA A 15 18.77 -6.06 4.77
CA ALA A 15 18.15 -6.46 6.03
C ALA A 15 18.92 -7.61 6.69
N LYS A 16 19.41 -8.57 5.89
CA LYS A 16 20.28 -9.65 6.38
C LYS A 16 21.59 -9.09 6.97
N LYS A 17 22.24 -8.13 6.30
CA LYS A 17 23.45 -7.48 6.82
C LYS A 17 23.22 -6.81 8.18
N LYS A 18 22.10 -6.08 8.33
CA LYS A 18 21.73 -5.46 9.62
C LYS A 18 21.50 -6.49 10.72
N LEU A 19 20.90 -7.63 10.39
CA LEU A 19 20.69 -8.73 11.33
C LEU A 19 22.01 -9.36 11.79
N GLU A 20 22.95 -9.58 10.87
CA GLU A 20 24.30 -10.08 11.18
C GLU A 20 25.11 -9.06 12.01
N GLU A 21 24.97 -7.77 11.72
CA GLU A 21 25.59 -6.71 12.53
C GLU A 21 25.03 -6.69 13.95
N LEU A 22 23.72 -6.84 14.12
CA LEU A 22 23.08 -6.93 15.43
C LEU A 22 23.57 -8.17 16.19
N GLN A 23 23.72 -9.31 15.52
CA GLN A 23 24.32 -10.50 16.11
C GLN A 23 25.76 -10.24 16.57
N ALA A 24 26.59 -9.55 15.77
CA ALA A 24 27.94 -9.20 16.16
C ALA A 24 27.97 -8.27 17.38
N ARG A 25 27.11 -7.26 17.43
CA ARG A 25 26.97 -6.35 18.58
C ARG A 25 26.55 -7.10 19.85
N LEU A 26 25.65 -8.06 19.75
CA LEU A 26 25.25 -8.91 20.89
C LEU A 26 26.39 -9.82 21.36
N ARG A 27 27.17 -10.38 20.43
CA ARG A 27 28.38 -11.15 20.76
C ARG A 27 29.43 -10.32 21.50
N LEU A 28 29.62 -9.06 21.12
CA LEU A 28 30.53 -8.14 21.83
C LEU A 28 30.07 -7.89 23.29
N ARG A 29 28.77 -7.99 23.56
CA ARG A 29 28.19 -7.91 24.91
C ARG A 29 28.20 -9.24 25.66
N GLY A 30 28.80 -10.29 25.09
CA GLY A 30 28.86 -11.63 25.68
C GLY A 30 27.60 -12.49 25.47
N ILE A 31 26.62 -12.02 24.68
CA ILE A 31 25.38 -12.76 24.44
C ILE A 31 25.53 -13.58 23.16
N LYS A 32 25.53 -14.91 23.32
CA LYS A 32 25.58 -15.86 22.20
C LYS A 32 24.16 -16.19 21.72
N ALA A 33 23.58 -15.32 20.91
CA ALA A 33 22.28 -15.55 20.28
C ALA A 33 22.43 -16.05 18.82
N GLY A 34 21.61 -17.02 18.44
CA GLY A 34 21.43 -17.44 17.05
C GLY A 34 20.66 -16.38 16.25
N LEU A 35 20.73 -16.45 14.92
CA LEU A 35 19.93 -15.55 14.07
C LEU A 35 18.41 -15.78 14.25
N HIS A 36 18.01 -17.00 14.56
CA HIS A 36 16.61 -17.34 14.86
C HIS A 36 16.16 -16.72 16.17
N ASP A 37 16.95 -16.84 17.25
CA ASP A 37 16.64 -16.22 18.56
C ASP A 37 16.47 -14.70 18.44
N ILE A 38 17.36 -14.08 17.67
CA ILE A 38 17.31 -12.64 17.43
C ILE A 38 16.04 -12.27 16.66
N LEU A 39 15.68 -13.05 15.64
CA LEU A 39 14.49 -12.79 14.85
C LEU A 39 13.22 -12.96 15.68
N GLU A 40 13.15 -14.00 16.53
CA GLU A 40 12.05 -14.25 17.45
C GLU A 40 11.88 -13.07 18.42
N LYS A 41 12.97 -12.61 19.04
CA LYS A 41 12.92 -11.44 19.94
C LYS A 41 12.55 -10.14 19.23
N LEU A 42 12.95 -9.97 17.97
CA LEU A 42 12.53 -8.82 17.18
C LEU A 42 11.05 -8.88 16.81
N ILE A 43 10.49 -10.08 16.61
CA ILE A 43 9.05 -10.28 16.38
C ILE A 43 8.28 -9.97 17.67
N GLU A 44 8.71 -10.51 18.81
CA GLU A 44 8.11 -10.19 20.11
C GLU A 44 8.11 -8.68 20.38
N PHE A 45 9.26 -8.02 20.23
CA PHE A 45 9.39 -6.58 20.39
C PHE A 45 8.51 -5.79 19.40
N GLY A 46 8.40 -6.30 18.17
CA GLY A 46 7.53 -5.73 17.16
C GLY A 46 6.05 -5.83 17.51
N LEU A 47 5.61 -6.93 18.10
CA LEU A 47 4.24 -7.13 18.56
C LEU A 47 3.93 -6.28 19.80
N GLU A 48 4.90 -6.07 20.69
CA GLU A 48 4.77 -5.16 21.83
C GLU A 48 4.58 -3.70 21.37
N GLU A 49 5.26 -3.29 20.30
CA GLU A 49 5.14 -1.95 19.69
C GLU A 49 4.30 -1.95 18.39
N GLU A 50 3.12 -2.59 18.43
CA GLU A 50 2.27 -2.76 17.23
C GLU A 50 1.98 -1.44 16.51
N GLU A 51 1.62 -0.37 17.24
CA GLU A 51 1.33 0.94 16.66
C GLU A 51 2.53 1.55 15.91
N THR A 52 3.74 1.37 16.45
CA THR A 52 4.99 1.84 15.85
C THR A 52 5.37 1.02 14.62
N LEU A 53 5.03 -0.28 14.60
CA LEU A 53 5.17 -1.10 13.40
C LEU A 53 4.17 -0.68 12.33
N VAL A 54 2.89 -0.56 12.68
CA VAL A 54 1.82 -0.18 11.76
C VAL A 54 2.13 1.15 11.07
N SER A 55 2.58 2.16 11.83
CA SER A 55 2.98 3.46 11.25
C SER A 55 4.16 3.35 10.27
N LYS A 56 5.12 2.44 10.47
CA LYS A 56 6.20 2.17 9.49
C LYS A 56 5.71 1.50 8.21
N PHE A 57 4.60 0.77 8.26
CA PHE A 57 3.97 0.20 7.07
C PHE A 57 3.07 1.22 6.36
N ILE A 58 2.32 2.04 7.12
CA ILE A 58 1.42 3.07 6.59
C ILE A 58 2.21 4.19 5.90
N SER A 59 3.28 4.70 6.51
CA SER A 59 4.16 5.72 5.91
C SER A 59 4.81 5.28 4.58
N LYS A 60 4.83 3.97 4.32
CA LYS A 60 5.30 3.40 3.05
C LYS A 60 4.18 3.20 2.02
N LYS A 61 2.92 3.19 2.48
CA LYS A 61 1.72 2.90 1.69
C LYS A 61 0.94 4.18 1.33
N GLU A 62 1.05 5.22 2.13
CA GLU A 62 0.44 6.53 1.89
C GLU A 62 1.46 7.51 1.29
N GLN A 63 1.80 7.29 0.02
CA GLN A 63 1.87 8.44 -0.88
C GLN A 63 0.51 8.51 -1.55
N ILE A 64 -0.48 9.03 -0.82
CA ILE A 64 -1.69 9.51 -1.48
C ILE A 64 -1.20 10.62 -2.40
N ASP A 65 -1.44 10.47 -3.70
CA ASP A 65 -1.04 11.48 -4.67
C ASP A 65 -1.71 12.80 -4.24
N PRO A 66 -0.95 13.88 -4.03
CA PRO A 66 -1.53 15.17 -3.64
C PRO A 66 -2.63 15.64 -4.60
N MET A 67 -2.62 15.15 -5.85
CA MET A 67 -3.69 15.41 -6.82
C MET A 67 -5.02 14.72 -6.45
N LEU A 68 -4.99 13.57 -5.78
CA LEU A 68 -6.19 12.87 -5.30
C LEU A 68 -6.83 13.60 -4.11
N GLU A 69 -6.02 14.20 -3.23
CA GLU A 69 -6.55 15.02 -2.11
C GLU A 69 -7.32 16.25 -2.62
N LEU A 70 -6.88 16.83 -3.74
CA LEU A 70 -7.52 17.97 -4.39
C LEU A 70 -8.85 17.62 -5.07
N LEU A 71 -9.15 16.35 -5.33
CA LEU A 71 -10.44 15.92 -5.87
C LEU A 71 -11.55 15.94 -4.80
N GLU A 72 -11.22 15.67 -3.54
CA GLU A 72 -12.20 15.70 -2.44
C GLU A 72 -12.57 17.14 -2.03
N LYS A 73 -11.63 18.07 -2.14
CA LYS A 73 -11.80 19.49 -1.84
C LYS A 73 -11.25 20.35 -2.98
N PRO A 74 -11.95 20.41 -4.13
CA PRO A 74 -11.50 21.23 -5.23
C PRO A 74 -11.43 22.69 -4.79
N LEU A 75 -10.35 23.36 -5.18
CA LEU A 75 -10.23 24.80 -5.02
C LEU A 75 -11.37 25.46 -5.82
N ASP A 76 -12.14 26.35 -5.20
CA ASP A 76 -13.12 27.18 -5.92
C ASP A 76 -12.39 28.36 -6.56
N TRP A 77 -12.35 28.39 -7.89
CA TRP A 77 -11.69 29.47 -8.65
C TRP A 77 -12.59 30.72 -8.77
N GLY A 78 -13.80 30.70 -8.20
CA GLY A 78 -14.76 31.80 -8.27
C GLY A 78 -15.32 32.04 -9.67
N VAL A 79 -15.09 31.11 -10.58
CA VAL A 79 -15.60 31.14 -11.96
C VAL A 79 -16.94 30.43 -11.97
N LYS A 80 -17.97 31.10 -12.49
CA LYS A 80 -19.25 30.43 -12.76
C LYS A 80 -19.05 29.47 -13.92
N ASP A 81 -18.92 28.19 -13.60
CA ASP A 81 -18.89 27.12 -14.57
C ASP A 81 -20.18 26.30 -14.54
N SER A 82 -20.35 25.49 -15.58
CA SER A 82 -21.42 24.50 -15.68
C SER A 82 -20.88 23.11 -15.35
N SER A 83 -19.83 23.00 -14.52
CA SER A 83 -19.13 21.72 -14.26
C SER A 83 -20.09 20.65 -13.73
N ILE A 84 -21.08 21.07 -12.94
CA ILE A 84 -22.12 20.21 -12.35
C ILE A 84 -23.07 19.63 -13.42
N ARG A 85 -23.15 20.25 -14.60
CA ARG A 85 -24.04 19.85 -15.71
C ARG A 85 -23.26 19.31 -16.92
N ILE A 86 -22.01 18.89 -16.72
CA ILE A 86 -21.20 18.31 -17.79
C ILE A 86 -21.91 17.08 -18.35
N ASP A 87 -22.45 16.22 -17.50
CA ASP A 87 -23.11 14.98 -17.92
C ASP A 87 -24.35 15.27 -18.76
N GLU A 88 -25.20 16.20 -18.35
CA GLU A 88 -26.36 16.66 -19.14
C GLU A 88 -25.94 17.23 -20.50
N SER A 89 -24.83 17.97 -20.54
CA SER A 89 -24.33 18.62 -21.75
C SER A 89 -23.67 17.63 -22.73
N LEU A 90 -23.01 16.59 -22.22
CA LEU A 90 -22.31 15.59 -23.03
C LEU A 90 -23.19 14.40 -23.41
N TYR A 91 -24.05 13.96 -22.50
CA TYR A 91 -24.84 12.75 -22.65
C TYR A 91 -26.33 13.02 -22.90
N GLY A 92 -26.82 14.24 -22.63
CA GLY A 92 -28.23 14.57 -22.70
C GLY A 92 -28.99 14.05 -21.48
N ASP A 93 -30.07 14.74 -21.11
CA ASP A 93 -30.98 14.37 -20.04
C ASP A 93 -31.54 12.95 -20.31
N ASP A 94 -31.49 12.06 -19.32
CA ASP A 94 -31.88 10.65 -19.42
C ASP A 94 -33.28 10.49 -20.04
N ILE A 95 -33.32 10.24 -21.35
CA ILE A 95 -34.45 9.58 -22.01
C ILE A 95 -34.08 8.10 -22.07
N GLY A 96 -34.73 7.33 -21.20
CA GLY A 96 -34.40 5.96 -20.85
C GLY A 96 -34.28 4.96 -22.00
N ASP A 97 -33.76 3.79 -21.62
CA ASP A 97 -33.81 2.53 -22.36
C ASP A 97 -33.52 2.62 -23.86
N ILE A 98 -32.28 2.93 -24.21
CA ILE A 98 -31.79 2.63 -25.55
C ILE A 98 -30.46 1.91 -25.47
N HIS A 99 -30.55 0.60 -25.18
CA HIS A 99 -29.63 -0.38 -25.74
C HIS A 99 -29.59 -0.21 -27.27
N ARG A 100 -28.62 0.56 -27.79
CA ARG A 100 -28.29 0.58 -29.21
C ARG A 100 -26.88 0.04 -29.43
N TYR A 101 -26.72 -1.27 -29.14
CA TYR A 101 -25.85 -2.09 -29.99
C TYR A 101 -26.49 -2.11 -31.38
N ARG A 102 -26.15 -1.12 -32.22
CA ARG A 102 -26.53 -1.10 -33.63
C ARG A 102 -25.27 -1.16 -34.47
N TYR A 103 -24.83 -2.40 -34.71
CA TYR A 103 -24.18 -2.89 -35.92
C TYR A 103 -23.50 -1.82 -36.80
N ILE A 104 -22.17 -1.71 -36.70
CA ILE A 104 -21.35 -1.24 -37.82
C ILE A 104 -20.74 -2.48 -38.49
N ARG A 105 -21.45 -2.90 -39.53
CA ARG A 105 -21.08 -3.74 -40.69
C ARG A 105 -19.86 -4.67 -40.57
N SER A 106 -20.18 -5.96 -40.54
CA SER A 106 -19.48 -7.00 -41.30
C SER A 106 -19.75 -6.84 -42.81
N SER A 107 -18.79 -7.30 -43.62
CA SER A 107 -18.74 -7.45 -45.10
C SER A 107 -17.91 -6.36 -45.80
N LYS A 108 -16.96 -6.67 -46.69
CA LYS A 108 -16.38 -7.93 -47.19
C LYS A 108 -15.20 -7.54 -48.11
N GLU A 109 -14.15 -8.35 -48.11
CA GLU A 109 -13.05 -8.49 -49.11
C GLU A 109 -12.48 -7.25 -49.82
#